data_AF-A0A3M9ZN17-F1
#
_entry.id   AF-A0A3M9ZN17-F1
#
_cell.length_a   1.000
_cell.length_b   1.000
_cell.length_c   1.000
_cell.angle_alpha   90.00
_cell.angle_beta   90.00
_cell.angle_gamma   90.00
#
_symmetry.space_group_name_H-M   'P 1'
#
loop_
_entity.id
_entity.type
_entity.pdbx_description
1 polymer ?
#
loop_
_entity_poly.entity_id
_entity_poly.type
_entity_poly.pdbx_seq_one_letter_code
_entity_poly.pdbx_strand_id
1 'polypeptide(L)'
;QYGAQEREEDMYGAFSQAVDISIRDHVEFALISGDLFDMAGRGERAIVEFGRQAARLADAGIPSYYVLGEHDTARIGATPLDFARHGLSPALHAGAGQPIEVGDTLIIGFDMFAPDELGRAHVHLKAAGEIARAHAGRSILLMHQGITEATGVPGELETSALPPQFSYYAMGHLHDRHEARPGGLGGPMAYPGSTEVAIHEGITGHKKGFYEVDLSGDGASLSWIGLDTRPHVSFGAAYGELASRAAEFAAAASACKKRPVVGLSLTGEFDAAEARRLAAPIREASIWCQITSAGRP
;
A
#
# COMPACT_ATOMS: atom_id res chain seq x y z
N GLN A 1 12.55 4.23 -8.51
CA GLN A 1 12.71 2.83 -8.99
C GLN A 1 13.33 2.84 -10.39
N TYR A 2 14.14 1.83 -10.76
CA TYR A 2 14.79 1.70 -12.09
C TYR A 2 15.67 2.89 -12.55
N GLY A 3 16.04 3.81 -11.65
CA GLY A 3 16.69 5.07 -12.00
C GLY A 3 15.79 6.06 -12.77
N ALA A 4 14.48 5.80 -12.85
CA ALA A 4 13.50 6.64 -13.54
C ALA A 4 12.79 7.57 -12.55
N GLN A 5 12.85 8.88 -12.81
CA GLN A 5 12.13 9.90 -12.03
C GLN A 5 10.62 9.70 -12.13
N GLU A 6 10.13 9.25 -13.29
CA GLU A 6 8.72 8.99 -13.53
C GLU A 6 8.12 8.02 -12.52
N ARG A 7 8.90 7.03 -12.04
CA ARG A 7 8.41 6.08 -11.03
C ARG A 7 8.22 6.69 -9.65
N GLU A 8 9.05 7.67 -9.28
CA GLU A 8 8.84 8.44 -8.05
C GLU A 8 7.58 9.30 -8.16
N GLU A 9 7.39 9.96 -9.32
CA GLU A 9 6.21 10.77 -9.59
C GLU A 9 4.92 9.95 -9.64
N ASP A 10 4.96 8.72 -10.15
CA ASP A 10 3.80 7.83 -10.13
C ASP A 10 3.34 7.50 -8.70
N MET A 11 4.27 7.30 -7.76
CA MET A 11 3.94 7.04 -6.34
C MET A 11 3.19 8.22 -5.73
N TYR A 12 3.69 9.45 -5.94
CA TYR A 12 3.02 10.66 -5.48
C TYR A 12 1.68 10.88 -6.20
N GLY A 13 1.62 10.60 -7.50
CA GLY A 13 0.42 10.70 -8.30
C GLY A 13 -0.68 9.75 -7.84
N ALA A 14 -0.34 8.50 -7.53
CA ALA A 14 -1.28 7.50 -7.04
C ALA A 14 -1.84 7.88 -5.66
N PHE A 15 -1.00 8.34 -4.74
CA PHE A 15 -1.46 8.82 -3.43
C PHE A 15 -2.33 10.09 -3.56
N SER A 16 -1.91 11.04 -4.40
CA SER A 16 -2.73 12.24 -4.70
C SER A 16 -4.08 11.86 -5.30
N GLN A 17 -4.15 10.84 -6.16
CA GLN A 17 -5.41 10.37 -6.73
C GLN A 17 -6.32 9.75 -5.66
N ALA A 18 -5.79 8.98 -4.71
CA ALA A 18 -6.58 8.48 -3.58
C ALA A 18 -7.20 9.62 -2.78
N VAL A 19 -6.40 10.66 -2.49
CA VAL A 19 -6.87 11.88 -1.81
C VAL A 19 -7.94 12.61 -2.60
N ASP A 20 -7.77 12.76 -3.92
CA ASP A 20 -8.76 13.39 -4.81
C ASP A 20 -10.10 12.66 -4.73
N ILE A 21 -10.06 11.32 -4.74
CA ILE A 21 -11.26 10.49 -4.67
C ILE A 21 -11.92 10.61 -3.30
N SER A 22 -11.16 10.50 -2.21
CA SER A 22 -11.68 10.67 -0.84
C SER A 22 -12.34 12.03 -0.61
N ILE A 23 -11.77 13.12 -1.15
CA ILE A 23 -12.37 14.45 -1.08
C ILE A 23 -13.65 14.53 -1.91
N ARG A 24 -13.62 14.01 -3.15
CA ARG A 24 -14.78 13.98 -4.04
C ARG A 24 -15.95 13.20 -3.43
N ASP A 25 -15.65 12.08 -2.79
CA ASP A 25 -16.64 11.15 -2.25
C ASP A 25 -17.04 11.53 -0.81
N HIS A 26 -16.50 12.63 -0.27
CA HIS A 26 -16.87 13.23 1.00
C HIS A 26 -16.77 12.26 2.18
N VAL A 27 -15.67 11.50 2.25
CA VAL A 27 -15.43 10.60 3.39
C VAL A 27 -15.32 11.39 4.70
N GLU A 28 -15.78 10.80 5.80
CA GLU A 28 -15.78 11.47 7.11
C GLU A 28 -14.38 11.62 7.70
N PHE A 29 -13.49 10.67 7.40
CA PHE A 29 -12.07 10.69 7.78
C PHE A 29 -11.28 9.70 6.90
N ALA A 30 -9.96 9.87 6.88
CA ALA A 30 -9.04 8.98 6.17
C ALA A 30 -8.15 8.20 7.15
N LEU A 31 -7.90 6.92 6.87
CA LEU A 31 -6.98 6.07 7.64
C LEU A 31 -5.82 5.62 6.75
N ILE A 32 -4.60 5.72 7.28
CA ILE A 32 -3.38 5.28 6.59
C ILE A 32 -2.66 4.26 7.47
N SER A 33 -2.70 3.00 7.03
CA SER A 33 -2.27 1.85 7.83
C SER A 33 -0.77 1.56 7.74
N GLY A 34 0.08 2.59 7.82
CA GLY A 34 1.55 2.46 7.83
C GLY A 34 2.23 2.35 6.47
N ASP A 35 3.56 2.23 6.53
CA ASP A 35 4.51 2.34 5.40
C ASP A 35 4.26 3.59 4.55
N LEU A 36 4.22 4.74 5.23
CA LEU A 36 4.11 6.05 4.59
C LEU A 36 5.32 6.35 3.69
N PHE A 37 6.49 5.82 4.07
CA PHE A 37 7.74 6.06 3.38
C PHE A 37 8.49 4.74 3.11
N ASP A 38 9.08 4.62 1.92
CA ASP A 38 9.85 3.43 1.49
C ASP A 38 11.17 3.26 2.28
N MET A 39 11.80 4.35 2.69
CA MET A 39 13.00 4.33 3.53
C MET A 39 12.98 5.46 4.56
N ALA A 40 13.12 5.12 5.84
CA ALA A 40 13.34 6.09 6.90
C ALA A 40 14.53 7.02 6.57
N GLY A 41 14.32 8.33 6.72
CA GLY A 41 15.39 9.32 6.62
C GLY A 41 15.87 9.71 5.22
N ARG A 42 15.29 9.18 4.13
CA ARG A 42 15.62 9.61 2.76
C ARG A 42 14.34 9.95 1.99
N GLY A 43 13.97 11.23 1.98
CA GLY A 43 12.82 11.68 1.19
C GLY A 43 12.22 13.00 1.65
N GLU A 44 13.01 14.08 1.71
CA GLU A 44 12.47 15.43 2.02
C GLU A 44 11.24 15.77 1.16
N ARG A 45 11.28 15.37 -0.11
CA ARG A 45 10.14 15.53 -1.03
C ARG A 45 8.95 14.65 -0.65
N ALA A 46 9.15 13.39 -0.27
CA ALA A 46 8.07 12.50 0.13
C ALA A 46 7.35 13.02 1.38
N ILE A 47 8.14 13.53 2.34
CA ILE A 47 7.65 14.19 3.56
C ILE A 47 6.79 15.41 3.20
N VAL A 48 7.28 16.29 2.32
CA VAL A 48 6.53 17.46 1.85
C VAL A 48 5.26 17.08 1.08
N GLU A 49 5.33 16.10 0.18
CA GLU A 49 4.15 15.64 -0.57
C GLU A 49 3.10 15.00 0.33
N PHE A 50 3.50 14.21 1.33
CA PHE A 50 2.59 13.67 2.33
C PHE A 50 1.91 14.79 3.12
N GLY A 51 2.66 15.79 3.59
CA GLY A 51 2.10 16.95 4.28
C GLY A 51 1.14 17.75 3.43
N ARG A 52 1.48 17.94 2.15
CA ARG A 52 0.61 18.60 1.18
C ARG A 52 -0.71 17.83 1.00
N GLN A 53 -0.66 16.51 0.85
CA GLN A 53 -1.87 15.70 0.74
C GLN A 53 -2.72 15.73 2.01
N ALA A 54 -2.11 15.61 3.18
CA ALA A 54 -2.81 15.72 4.44
C ALA A 54 -3.44 17.10 4.63
N ALA A 55 -2.76 18.18 4.22
CA ALA A 55 -3.31 19.53 4.20
C ALA A 55 -4.54 19.63 3.30
N ARG A 56 -4.53 19.01 2.12
CA ARG A 56 -5.71 19.00 1.23
C ARG A 56 -6.91 18.29 1.85
N LEU A 57 -6.69 17.19 2.56
CA LEU A 57 -7.76 16.51 3.32
C LEU A 57 -8.30 17.43 4.42
N ALA A 58 -7.41 18.03 5.22
CA ALA A 58 -7.79 18.94 6.29
C ALA A 58 -8.54 20.19 5.78
N ASP A 59 -8.10 20.79 4.68
CA ASP A 59 -8.76 21.94 4.03
C ASP A 59 -10.16 21.58 3.51
N ALA A 60 -10.38 20.31 3.16
CA ALA A 60 -11.69 19.77 2.79
C ALA A 60 -12.53 19.35 4.02
N GLY A 61 -12.02 19.53 5.25
CA GLY A 61 -12.71 19.14 6.48
C GLY A 61 -12.61 17.65 6.83
N ILE A 62 -11.69 16.92 6.19
CA ILE A 62 -11.51 15.47 6.35
C ILE A 62 -10.28 15.23 7.25
N PRO A 63 -10.46 14.89 8.54
CA PRO A 63 -9.34 14.51 9.39
C PRO A 63 -8.72 13.19 8.89
N SER A 64 -7.40 13.08 9.01
CA SER A 64 -6.67 11.89 8.58
C SER A 64 -5.82 11.33 9.72
N TYR A 65 -5.79 10.02 9.86
CA TYR A 65 -5.08 9.30 10.92
C TYR A 65 -4.11 8.29 10.33
N TYR A 66 -2.95 8.11 10.94
CA TYR A 66 -1.96 7.16 10.48
C TYR A 66 -1.31 6.38 11.62
N VAL A 67 -0.87 5.16 11.32
CA VAL A 67 0.09 4.40 12.15
C VAL A 67 1.41 4.28 11.39
N LEU A 68 2.47 3.88 12.08
CA LEU A 68 3.79 3.63 11.49
C LEU A 68 3.93 2.16 11.09
N GLY A 69 4.44 1.93 9.88
CA GLY A 69 4.83 0.60 9.43
C GLY A 69 6.29 0.25 9.72
N GLU A 70 6.76 -0.83 9.10
CA GLU A 70 8.15 -1.29 9.26
C GLU A 70 9.14 -0.21 8.82
N HIS A 71 8.87 0.39 7.66
CA HIS A 71 9.78 1.31 7.00
C HIS A 71 9.84 2.70 7.66
N ASP A 72 8.81 3.01 8.45
CA ASP A 72 8.59 4.28 9.11
C ASP A 72 9.33 4.41 10.45
N THR A 73 9.65 3.28 11.09
CA THR A 73 10.16 3.21 12.47
C THR A 73 11.69 3.18 12.58
N ALA A 74 12.42 3.20 11.45
CA ALA A 74 13.87 3.04 11.50
C ALA A 74 14.58 4.18 12.24
N ARG A 75 15.54 3.80 13.09
CA ARG A 75 16.24 4.63 14.09
C ARG A 75 17.18 5.71 13.53
N ILE A 76 17.30 5.88 12.21
CA ILE A 76 18.29 6.78 11.58
C ILE A 76 17.61 7.67 10.54
N GLY A 77 17.42 8.95 10.89
CA GLY A 77 16.83 9.99 10.04
C GLY A 77 15.44 10.43 10.52
N ALA A 78 14.88 11.45 9.87
CA ALA A 78 13.55 11.97 10.22
C ALA A 78 12.50 10.87 10.09
N THR A 79 11.81 10.59 11.18
CA THR A 79 10.68 9.67 11.26
C THR A 79 9.37 10.39 10.94
N PRO A 80 8.28 9.70 10.59
CA PRO A 80 6.95 10.32 10.56
C PRO A 80 6.55 10.93 11.91
N LEU A 81 7.15 10.47 13.01
CA LEU A 81 7.01 11.12 14.31
C LEU A 81 7.71 12.49 14.35
N ASP A 82 8.89 12.64 13.74
CA ASP A 82 9.55 13.94 13.59
C ASP A 82 8.73 14.88 12.69
N PHE A 83 8.08 14.33 11.67
CA PHE A 83 7.18 15.07 10.79
C PHE A 83 5.97 15.66 11.52
N ALA A 84 5.31 14.88 12.38
CA ALA A 84 4.26 15.38 13.27
C ALA A 84 4.81 16.34 14.33
N ARG A 85 5.98 16.06 14.93
CA ARG A 85 6.63 16.92 15.94
C ARG A 85 6.98 18.31 15.41
N HIS A 86 7.24 18.43 14.11
CA HIS A 86 7.51 19.71 13.45
C HIS A 86 6.26 20.42 12.91
N GLY A 87 5.05 19.87 13.12
CA GLY A 87 3.79 20.48 12.69
C GLY A 87 3.64 20.56 11.17
N LEU A 88 4.34 19.69 10.43
CA LEU A 88 4.42 19.74 8.97
C LEU A 88 3.27 18.99 8.28
N SER A 89 2.39 18.36 9.05
CA SER A 89 1.17 17.74 8.55
C SER A 89 0.03 17.81 9.57
N PRO A 90 -1.20 18.05 9.11
CA PRO A 90 -2.39 17.95 9.94
C PRO A 90 -2.85 16.49 10.16
N ALA A 91 -2.22 15.50 9.53
CA ALA A 91 -2.51 14.10 9.81
C ALA A 91 -2.09 13.74 11.25
N LEU A 92 -2.95 13.02 11.96
CA LEU A 92 -2.77 12.69 13.36
C LEU A 92 -2.21 11.27 13.51
N HIS A 93 -1.14 11.13 14.30
CA HIS A 93 -0.60 9.83 14.64
C HIS A 93 -1.54 9.08 15.59
N ALA A 94 -1.92 7.87 15.22
CA ALA A 94 -2.87 7.01 15.92
C ALA A 94 -2.24 5.71 16.45
N GLY A 95 -0.91 5.60 16.46
CA GLY A 95 -0.21 4.34 16.75
C GLY A 95 0.09 4.02 18.22
N ALA A 96 -0.30 4.89 19.16
CA ALA A 96 0.02 4.75 20.58
C ALA A 96 -1.00 3.90 21.38
N GLY A 97 -1.95 3.25 20.72
CA GLY A 97 -3.02 2.48 21.36
C GLY A 97 -4.01 3.34 22.17
N GLN A 98 -4.02 4.65 21.96
CA GLN A 98 -4.96 5.56 22.62
C GLN A 98 -6.28 5.63 21.84
N PRO A 99 -7.43 5.70 22.53
CA PRO A 99 -8.72 5.87 21.87
C PRO A 99 -8.83 7.25 21.22
N ILE A 100 -9.28 7.26 19.97
CA ILE A 100 -9.60 8.47 19.21
C ILE A 100 -11.06 8.35 18.79
N GLU A 101 -11.90 9.32 19.18
CA GLU A 101 -13.31 9.37 18.79
C GLU A 101 -13.50 10.36 17.65
N VAL A 102 -14.14 9.89 16.57
CA VAL A 102 -14.52 10.70 15.41
C VAL A 102 -16.01 10.48 15.18
N GLY A 103 -16.83 11.48 15.53
CA GLY A 103 -18.27 11.30 15.58
C GLY A 103 -18.66 10.22 16.59
N ASP A 104 -19.33 9.16 16.12
CA ASP A 104 -19.70 7.99 16.92
C ASP A 104 -18.72 6.81 16.75
N THR A 105 -17.65 6.99 15.99
CA THR A 105 -16.70 5.93 15.66
C THR A 105 -15.44 6.05 16.51
N LEU A 106 -15.09 4.96 17.19
CA LEU A 106 -13.84 4.80 17.93
C LEU A 106 -12.75 4.23 17.01
N ILE A 107 -11.58 4.86 17.02
CA ILE A 107 -10.37 4.35 16.37
C ILE A 107 -9.34 4.04 17.48
N ILE A 108 -8.78 2.85 17.45
CA ILE A 108 -7.58 2.51 18.22
C ILE A 108 -6.56 1.96 17.24
N GLY A 109 -5.38 2.59 17.18
CA GLY A 109 -4.32 2.18 16.30
C GLY A 109 -3.05 1.75 17.04
N PHE A 110 -2.27 0.91 16.37
CA PHE A 110 -0.94 0.52 16.80
C PHE A 110 0.05 0.67 15.66
N ASP A 111 1.17 1.30 15.95
CA ASP A 111 2.37 1.16 15.12
C ASP A 111 2.75 -0.32 15.02
N MET A 112 3.49 -0.68 13.98
CA MET A 112 4.02 -2.04 13.85
C MET A 112 4.77 -2.42 15.14
N PHE A 113 4.30 -3.47 15.81
CA PHE A 113 5.03 -4.04 16.94
C PHE A 113 6.32 -4.66 16.43
N ALA A 114 7.45 -4.16 16.93
CA ALA A 114 8.74 -4.73 16.61
C ALA A 114 8.88 -6.17 17.17
N PRO A 115 9.80 -7.00 16.66
CA PRO A 115 9.97 -8.38 17.12
C PRO A 115 10.14 -8.55 18.64
N ASP A 116 10.79 -7.59 19.32
CA ASP A 116 10.97 -7.58 20.78
C ASP A 116 9.73 -7.14 21.56
N GLU A 117 8.75 -6.54 20.88
CA GLU A 117 7.48 -6.09 21.44
C GLU A 117 6.33 -7.09 21.23
N LEU A 118 6.45 -8.00 20.26
CA LEU A 118 5.43 -9.00 19.94
C LEU A 118 4.99 -9.82 21.15
N GLY A 119 5.92 -10.16 22.05
CA GLY A 119 5.61 -10.88 23.29
C GLY A 119 4.66 -10.14 24.23
N ARG A 120 4.50 -8.81 24.07
CA ARG A 120 3.56 -7.97 24.82
C ARG A 120 2.39 -7.44 24.00
N ALA A 121 2.36 -7.67 22.68
CA ALA A 121 1.26 -7.22 21.81
C ALA A 121 -0.11 -7.65 22.37
N HIS A 122 -0.21 -8.86 22.92
CA HIS A 122 -1.44 -9.38 23.51
C HIS A 122 -1.99 -8.50 24.65
N VAL A 123 -1.12 -7.82 25.42
CA VAL A 123 -1.54 -6.95 26.53
C VAL A 123 -2.23 -5.71 25.96
N HIS A 124 -1.59 -5.09 24.98
CA HIS A 124 -2.09 -3.89 24.31
C HIS A 124 -3.39 -4.17 23.54
N LEU A 125 -3.42 -5.26 22.78
CA LEU A 125 -4.60 -5.69 22.01
C LEU A 125 -5.77 -6.06 22.92
N LYS A 126 -5.52 -6.72 24.06
CA LYS A 126 -6.56 -7.00 25.04
C LYS A 126 -7.16 -5.71 25.62
N ALA A 127 -6.30 -4.76 26.01
CA ALA A 127 -6.76 -3.47 26.54
C ALA A 127 -7.59 -2.70 25.50
N ALA A 128 -7.16 -2.69 24.23
CA ALA A 128 -7.92 -2.10 23.14
C ALA A 128 -9.30 -2.76 22.97
N GLY A 129 -9.37 -4.09 23.07
CA GLY A 129 -10.65 -4.83 23.04
C GLY A 129 -11.58 -4.51 24.22
N GLU A 130 -11.04 -4.23 25.41
CA GLU A 130 -11.82 -3.79 26.57
C GLU A 130 -12.40 -2.38 26.38
N ILE A 131 -11.61 -1.46 25.80
CA ILE A 131 -12.07 -0.11 25.45
C ILE A 131 -13.15 -0.18 24.37
N ALA A 132 -12.91 -0.93 23.29
CA ALA A 132 -13.88 -1.10 22.20
C ALA A 132 -15.19 -1.75 22.67
N ARG A 133 -15.14 -2.66 23.65
CA ARG A 133 -16.34 -3.24 24.27
C ARG A 133 -17.20 -2.22 25.00
N ALA A 134 -16.56 -1.24 25.64
CA ALA A 134 -17.25 -0.20 26.40
C ALA A 134 -17.83 0.91 25.51
N HIS A 135 -17.37 1.00 24.25
CA HIS A 135 -17.87 1.95 23.28
C HIS A 135 -19.22 1.50 22.71
N ALA A 136 -20.18 2.42 22.62
CA ALA A 136 -21.52 2.12 22.13
C ALA A 136 -21.65 2.17 20.60
N GLY A 137 -20.75 2.90 19.94
CA GLY A 137 -20.76 3.10 18.49
C GLY A 137 -19.86 2.13 17.74
N ARG A 138 -19.49 2.51 16.51
CA ARG A 138 -18.60 1.71 15.66
C ARG A 138 -17.16 1.80 16.15
N SER A 139 -16.37 0.76 15.87
CA SER A 139 -15.00 0.65 16.34
C SER A 139 -14.07 0.13 15.25
N ILE A 140 -12.92 0.76 15.09
CA ILE A 140 -11.90 0.40 14.09
C ILE A 140 -10.58 0.09 14.81
N LEU A 141 -10.00 -1.07 14.49
CA LEU A 141 -8.63 -1.38 14.83
C LEU A 141 -7.75 -1.05 13.63
N LEU A 142 -6.81 -0.11 13.79
CA LEU A 142 -5.88 0.32 12.72
C LEU A 142 -4.47 -0.20 13.01
N MET A 143 -3.91 -1.03 12.12
CA MET A 143 -2.61 -1.67 12.38
C MET A 143 -1.78 -1.86 11.12
N HIS A 144 -0.47 -1.95 11.30
CA HIS A 144 0.47 -2.39 10.28
C HIS A 144 1.17 -3.66 10.75
N GLN A 145 0.66 -4.83 10.36
CA GLN A 145 1.22 -6.14 10.72
C GLN A 145 0.80 -7.21 9.70
N GLY A 146 1.65 -8.21 9.47
CA GLY A 146 1.29 -9.42 8.77
C GLY A 146 0.45 -10.36 9.65
N ILE A 147 -0.78 -10.63 9.23
CA ILE A 147 -1.61 -11.69 9.80
C ILE A 147 -1.37 -12.98 9.02
N THR A 148 -0.95 -14.04 9.71
CA THR A 148 -0.59 -15.35 9.13
C THR A 148 -1.65 -15.90 8.16
N GLU A 149 -2.94 -15.79 8.53
CA GLU A 149 -4.03 -16.28 7.69
C GLU A 149 -4.26 -15.41 6.44
N ALA A 150 -3.87 -14.13 6.49
CA ALA A 150 -3.97 -13.21 5.35
C ALA A 150 -2.78 -13.35 4.39
N THR A 151 -1.57 -13.52 4.93
CA THR A 151 -0.32 -13.68 4.16
C THR A 151 -0.19 -15.07 3.52
N GLY A 152 -0.82 -16.10 4.11
CA GLY A 152 -0.67 -17.50 3.69
C GLY A 152 0.67 -18.13 4.08
N VAL A 153 1.51 -17.40 4.83
CA VAL A 153 2.80 -17.81 5.40
C VAL A 153 2.90 -17.27 6.83
N PRO A 154 3.79 -17.77 7.69
CA PRO A 154 3.92 -17.23 9.05
C PRO A 154 4.12 -15.70 9.04
N GLY A 155 3.19 -14.96 9.64
CA GLY A 155 3.26 -13.51 9.86
C GLY A 155 3.60 -13.18 11.32
N GLU A 156 3.65 -11.90 11.67
CA GLU A 156 3.95 -11.43 13.03
C GLU A 156 2.86 -11.81 14.04
N LEU A 157 1.61 -11.86 13.59
CA LEU A 157 0.45 -12.21 14.40
C LEU A 157 -0.42 -13.24 13.68
N GLU A 158 -1.30 -13.86 14.47
CA GLU A 158 -2.42 -14.67 13.99
C GLU A 158 -3.72 -13.91 14.22
N THR A 159 -4.74 -14.22 13.45
CA THR A 159 -6.09 -13.67 13.62
C THR A 159 -6.59 -13.86 15.06
N SER A 160 -6.24 -14.98 15.68
CA SER A 160 -6.59 -15.34 17.07
C SER A 160 -6.09 -14.34 18.12
N ALA A 161 -5.04 -13.56 17.81
CA ALA A 161 -4.51 -12.53 18.69
C ALA A 161 -5.33 -11.23 18.64
N LEU A 162 -6.14 -11.03 17.60
CA LEU A 162 -6.90 -9.80 17.41
C LEU A 162 -8.14 -9.77 18.33
N PRO A 163 -8.42 -8.62 18.96
CA PRO A 163 -9.59 -8.45 19.81
C PRO A 163 -10.87 -8.50 18.96
N PRO A 164 -11.88 -9.32 19.30
CA PRO A 164 -13.07 -9.51 18.48
C PRO A 164 -14.08 -8.34 18.52
N GLN A 165 -13.84 -7.31 19.33
CA GLN A 165 -14.81 -6.24 19.62
C GLN A 165 -14.85 -5.13 18.58
N PHE A 166 -14.03 -5.22 17.53
CA PHE A 166 -13.94 -4.19 16.50
C PHE A 166 -14.92 -4.44 15.35
N SER A 167 -15.55 -3.38 14.87
CA SER A 167 -16.47 -3.39 13.72
C SER A 167 -15.73 -3.49 12.38
N TYR A 168 -14.46 -3.10 12.35
CA TYR A 168 -13.59 -3.14 11.17
C TYR A 168 -12.11 -3.21 11.57
N TYR A 169 -11.32 -3.95 10.81
CA TYR A 169 -9.87 -4.11 11.01
C TYR A 169 -9.15 -3.54 9.78
N ALA A 170 -8.64 -2.32 9.91
CA ALA A 170 -7.91 -1.59 8.88
C ALA A 170 -6.42 -1.96 8.96
N MET A 171 -5.97 -2.85 8.08
CA MET A 171 -4.63 -3.44 8.13
C MET A 171 -3.74 -2.90 7.01
N GLY A 172 -2.45 -2.74 7.28
CA GLY A 172 -1.39 -2.54 6.30
C GLY A 172 -0.28 -3.57 6.49
N HIS A 173 0.67 -3.60 5.54
CA HIS A 173 1.84 -4.51 5.39
C HIS A 173 1.78 -5.32 4.10
N LEU A 174 0.62 -5.85 3.71
CA LEU A 174 0.47 -6.54 2.43
C LEU A 174 0.37 -5.52 1.28
N HIS A 175 1.15 -5.74 0.24
CA HIS A 175 1.20 -4.89 -0.94
C HIS A 175 0.11 -5.22 -1.98
N ASP A 176 -0.46 -6.42 -1.91
CA ASP A 176 -1.65 -6.78 -2.67
C ASP A 176 -2.89 -6.70 -1.78
N ARG A 177 -4.02 -6.37 -2.41
CA ARG A 177 -5.29 -6.26 -1.68
C ARG A 177 -5.68 -7.62 -1.10
N HIS A 178 -6.15 -7.60 0.14
CA HIS A 178 -6.73 -8.77 0.81
C HIS A 178 -7.97 -8.33 1.58
N GLU A 179 -9.05 -9.11 1.49
CA GLU A 179 -10.26 -8.92 2.29
C GLU A 179 -10.66 -10.26 2.88
N ALA A 180 -10.97 -10.26 4.17
CA ALA A 180 -11.45 -11.44 4.87
C ALA A 180 -12.54 -11.07 5.89
N ARG A 181 -13.37 -12.04 6.23
CA ARG A 181 -14.25 -11.99 7.41
C ARG A 181 -13.87 -13.14 8.34
N PRO A 182 -12.77 -13.01 9.10
CA PRO A 182 -12.30 -14.12 9.91
C PRO A 182 -13.31 -14.50 10.98
N GLY A 183 -13.49 -15.80 11.20
CA GLY A 183 -14.41 -16.30 12.21
C GLY A 183 -14.00 -15.82 13.61
N GLY A 184 -14.95 -15.28 14.36
CA GLY A 184 -14.73 -14.80 15.72
C GLY A 184 -14.41 -13.31 15.85
N LEU A 185 -14.08 -12.62 14.75
CA LEU A 185 -13.95 -11.16 14.75
C LEU A 185 -15.30 -10.47 14.52
N GLY A 186 -15.44 -9.24 15.05
CA GLY A 186 -16.68 -8.46 14.97
C GLY A 186 -16.97 -7.83 13.61
N GLY A 187 -15.99 -7.86 12.70
CA GLY A 187 -16.04 -7.18 11.42
C GLY A 187 -15.06 -7.74 10.40
N PRO A 188 -15.14 -7.27 9.13
CA PRO A 188 -14.18 -7.62 8.11
C PRO A 188 -12.80 -7.03 8.41
N MET A 189 -11.78 -7.72 7.92
CA MET A 189 -10.39 -7.31 7.92
C MET A 189 -9.97 -7.04 6.48
N ALA A 190 -9.30 -5.91 6.26
CA ALA A 190 -8.84 -5.56 4.93
C ALA A 190 -7.43 -4.99 4.93
N TYR A 191 -6.65 -5.45 3.94
CA TYR A 191 -5.41 -4.85 3.49
C TYR A 191 -5.69 -4.18 2.15
N PRO A 192 -5.53 -2.84 2.00
CA PRO A 192 -5.79 -2.15 0.75
C PRO A 192 -4.79 -2.54 -0.36
N GLY A 193 -3.61 -2.99 0.03
CA GLY A 193 -2.44 -3.08 -0.85
C GLY A 193 -1.67 -1.77 -0.89
N SER A 194 -0.62 -1.73 -1.71
CA SER A 194 0.07 -0.50 -2.07
C SER A 194 -0.78 0.35 -3.02
N THR A 195 -0.54 1.66 -3.06
CA THR A 195 -1.24 2.58 -4.00
C THR A 195 -0.65 2.53 -5.40
N GLU A 196 0.59 2.04 -5.54
CA GLU A 196 1.32 1.90 -6.80
C GLU A 196 2.33 0.74 -6.68
N VAL A 197 2.73 0.13 -7.80
CA VAL A 197 3.56 -1.08 -7.81
C VAL A 197 4.97 -0.75 -7.31
N ALA A 198 5.36 -1.35 -6.18
CA ALA A 198 6.70 -1.20 -5.64
C ALA A 198 7.72 -2.06 -6.40
N ILE A 199 9.00 -1.71 -6.32
CA ILE A 199 10.04 -2.38 -7.13
C ILE A 199 10.25 -3.84 -6.72
N HIS A 200 10.10 -4.16 -5.43
CA HIS A 200 10.22 -5.52 -4.90
C HIS A 200 9.06 -6.43 -5.29
N GLU A 201 7.93 -5.85 -5.70
CA GLU A 201 6.79 -6.59 -6.23
C GLU A 201 7.05 -7.07 -7.66
N GLY A 202 8.07 -6.52 -8.34
CA GLY A 202 8.42 -6.85 -9.71
C GLY A 202 7.47 -6.26 -10.75
N ILE A 203 7.51 -6.82 -11.95
CA ILE A 203 6.67 -6.35 -13.07
C ILE A 203 5.40 -7.18 -13.12
N THR A 204 4.40 -6.76 -12.34
CA THR A 204 3.11 -7.43 -12.23
C THR A 204 2.01 -6.56 -12.85
N GLY A 205 0.96 -7.19 -13.40
CA GLY A 205 -0.24 -6.48 -13.83
C GLY A 205 -1.23 -6.22 -12.69
N HIS A 206 -0.77 -6.24 -11.43
CA HIS A 206 -1.63 -6.16 -10.27
C HIS A 206 -2.25 -4.77 -10.18
N LYS A 207 -3.57 -4.73 -9.96
CA LYS A 207 -4.28 -3.46 -9.75
C LYS A 207 -4.01 -2.97 -8.33
N LYS A 208 -3.80 -1.66 -8.20
CA LYS A 208 -3.51 -0.99 -6.93
C LYS A 208 -4.64 -0.01 -6.58
N GLY A 209 -4.79 0.29 -5.31
CA GLY A 209 -5.99 0.95 -4.83
C GLY A 209 -6.06 1.11 -3.32
N PHE A 210 -7.25 1.45 -2.86
CA PHE A 210 -7.58 1.59 -1.45
C PHE A 210 -9.04 1.19 -1.22
N TYR A 211 -9.50 1.20 0.03
CA TYR A 211 -10.90 0.94 0.38
C TYR A 211 -11.59 2.21 0.85
N GLU A 212 -12.81 2.41 0.38
CA GLU A 212 -13.80 3.21 1.07
C GLU A 212 -14.69 2.27 1.89
N VAL A 213 -14.90 2.62 3.16
CA VAL A 213 -15.57 1.75 4.13
C VAL A 213 -16.75 2.49 4.72
N ASP A 214 -17.94 1.90 4.56
CA ASP A 214 -19.17 2.40 5.15
C ASP A 214 -19.51 1.59 6.42
N LEU A 215 -19.57 2.29 7.55
CA LEU A 215 -19.89 1.75 8.87
C LEU A 215 -21.31 2.13 9.36
N SER A 216 -22.10 2.82 8.53
CA SER A 216 -23.44 3.30 8.89
C SER A 216 -24.50 2.20 8.95
N GLY A 217 -24.31 1.12 8.16
CA GLY A 217 -25.18 -0.06 8.16
C GLY A 217 -24.90 -1.01 9.34
N ASP A 218 -25.56 -2.17 9.39
CA ASP A 218 -25.45 -3.14 10.50
C ASP A 218 -24.02 -3.68 10.70
N GLY A 219 -23.22 -3.74 9.64
CA GLY A 219 -21.80 -4.05 9.66
C GLY A 219 -21.04 -3.32 8.57
N ALA A 220 -19.70 -3.41 8.60
CA ALA A 220 -18.86 -2.72 7.63
C ALA A 220 -19.05 -3.25 6.20
N SER A 221 -19.28 -2.31 5.28
CA SER A 221 -19.34 -2.51 3.83
C SER A 221 -18.08 -1.93 3.18
N LEU A 222 -17.37 -2.73 2.40
CA LEU A 222 -16.07 -2.38 1.82
C LEU A 222 -16.22 -2.18 0.31
N SER A 223 -15.76 -1.03 -0.19
CA SER A 223 -15.68 -0.73 -1.62
C SER A 223 -14.23 -0.50 -2.01
N TRP A 224 -13.65 -1.43 -2.77
CA TRP A 224 -12.28 -1.27 -3.26
C TRP A 224 -12.25 -0.34 -4.48
N ILE A 225 -11.49 0.75 -4.34
CA ILE A 225 -11.34 1.78 -5.37
C ILE A 225 -9.98 1.60 -6.05
N GLY A 226 -10.02 1.29 -7.35
CA GLY A 226 -8.82 1.13 -8.16
C GLY A 226 -8.23 2.48 -8.59
N LEU A 227 -6.90 2.58 -8.50
CA LEU A 227 -6.13 3.74 -8.93
C LEU A 227 -5.61 3.54 -10.36
N ASP A 228 -5.39 4.65 -11.07
CA ASP A 228 -4.84 4.69 -12.41
C ASP A 228 -3.30 4.75 -12.34
N THR A 229 -2.71 3.57 -12.13
CA THR A 229 -1.27 3.38 -11.98
C THR A 229 -0.53 3.28 -13.30
N ARG A 230 0.81 3.40 -13.27
CA ARG A 230 1.60 3.19 -14.49
C ARG A 230 1.42 1.74 -14.96
N PRO A 231 1.16 1.51 -16.26
CA PRO A 231 1.03 0.15 -16.76
C PRO A 231 2.34 -0.64 -16.62
N HIS A 232 2.23 -1.82 -16.02
CA HIS A 232 3.26 -2.85 -16.01
C HIS A 232 2.79 -3.97 -16.94
N VAL A 233 3.54 -4.21 -18.03
CA VAL A 233 3.14 -5.15 -19.08
C VAL A 233 4.20 -6.22 -19.28
N SER A 234 3.76 -7.44 -19.53
CA SER A 234 4.64 -8.59 -19.71
C SER A 234 4.46 -9.21 -21.09
N PHE A 235 5.57 -9.42 -21.78
CA PHE A 235 5.65 -10.10 -23.06
C PHE A 235 6.47 -11.37 -22.95
N GLY A 236 6.14 -12.37 -23.78
CA GLY A 236 6.86 -13.63 -23.85
C GLY A 236 7.09 -14.07 -25.30
N ALA A 237 8.31 -14.52 -25.61
CA ALA A 237 8.66 -15.06 -26.92
C ALA A 237 9.79 -16.10 -26.83
N ALA A 238 9.88 -17.00 -27.81
CA ALA A 238 11.12 -17.72 -28.04
C ALA A 238 12.20 -16.75 -28.50
N TYR A 239 13.45 -16.94 -28.06
CA TYR A 239 14.53 -16.01 -28.42
C TYR A 239 14.67 -15.83 -29.95
N GLY A 240 14.55 -16.91 -30.72
CA GLY A 240 14.58 -16.86 -32.19
C GLY A 240 13.43 -16.08 -32.85
N GLU A 241 12.35 -15.80 -32.12
CA GLU A 241 11.19 -15.03 -32.59
C GLU A 241 11.21 -13.56 -32.13
N LEU A 242 12.14 -13.19 -31.26
CA LEU A 242 12.17 -11.83 -30.70
C LEU A 242 12.28 -10.76 -31.81
N ALA A 243 13.10 -11.01 -32.82
CA ALA A 243 13.29 -10.07 -33.93
C ALA A 243 12.00 -9.80 -34.72
N SER A 244 11.16 -10.82 -34.96
CA SER A 244 9.91 -10.66 -35.69
C SER A 244 8.79 -10.08 -34.83
N ARG A 245 8.83 -10.29 -33.51
CA ARG A 245 7.80 -9.84 -32.57
C ARG A 245 8.09 -8.51 -31.89
N ALA A 246 9.32 -7.99 -31.97
CA ALA A 246 9.70 -6.74 -31.30
C ALA A 246 8.81 -5.55 -31.67
N ALA A 247 8.42 -5.43 -32.94
CA ALA A 247 7.54 -4.35 -33.40
C ALA A 247 6.11 -4.47 -32.84
N GLU A 248 5.57 -5.69 -32.76
CA GLU A 248 4.27 -5.98 -32.13
C GLU A 248 4.28 -5.59 -30.65
N PHE A 249 5.30 -6.00 -29.91
CA PHE A 249 5.46 -5.68 -28.49
C PHE A 249 5.65 -4.18 -28.24
N ALA A 250 6.44 -3.50 -29.09
CA ALA A 250 6.62 -2.06 -29.01
C ALA A 250 5.31 -1.30 -29.31
N ALA A 251 4.52 -1.75 -30.27
CA ALA A 251 3.21 -1.17 -30.57
C ALA A 251 2.24 -1.35 -29.39
N ALA A 252 2.20 -2.54 -28.78
CA ALA A 252 1.39 -2.79 -27.59
C ALA A 252 1.83 -1.93 -26.39
N ALA A 253 3.14 -1.77 -26.17
CA ALA A 253 3.67 -0.87 -25.15
C ALA A 253 3.30 0.60 -25.42
N SER A 254 3.37 1.04 -26.67
CA SER A 254 3.05 2.42 -27.07
C SER A 254 1.56 2.74 -27.00
N ALA A 255 0.69 1.73 -27.05
CA ALA A 255 -0.75 1.89 -26.89
C ALA A 255 -1.18 2.13 -25.43
N CYS A 256 -0.27 1.93 -24.47
CA CYS A 256 -0.54 2.22 -23.06
C CYS A 256 -0.71 3.72 -22.81
N LYS A 257 -1.56 4.09 -21.85
CA LYS A 257 -1.84 5.49 -21.48
C LYS A 257 -0.58 6.28 -21.11
N LYS A 258 0.42 5.60 -20.54
CA LYS A 258 1.78 6.09 -20.26
C LYS A 258 2.78 5.04 -20.74
N ARG A 259 4.01 5.46 -21.07
CA ARG A 259 5.13 4.53 -21.36
C ARG A 259 5.26 3.50 -20.22
N PRO A 260 5.07 2.20 -20.47
CA PRO A 260 4.94 1.21 -19.40
C PRO A 260 6.31 0.82 -18.80
N VAL A 261 6.26 0.04 -17.73
CA VAL A 261 7.36 -0.84 -17.30
C VAL A 261 7.14 -2.19 -17.97
N VAL A 262 8.13 -2.70 -18.70
CA VAL A 262 8.00 -3.93 -19.49
C VAL A 262 8.82 -5.07 -18.89
N GLY A 263 8.19 -6.23 -18.71
CA GLY A 263 8.88 -7.51 -18.50
C GLY A 263 8.90 -8.30 -19.81
N LEU A 264 10.07 -8.70 -20.29
CA LEU A 264 10.23 -9.52 -21.48
C LEU A 264 10.85 -10.86 -21.09
N SER A 265 10.04 -11.91 -21.10
CA SER A 265 10.50 -13.27 -20.80
C SER A 265 10.84 -14.03 -22.09
N LEU A 266 12.07 -14.54 -22.19
CA LEU A 266 12.57 -15.26 -23.35
C LEU A 266 12.81 -16.74 -23.03
N THR A 267 12.29 -17.63 -23.87
CA THR A 267 12.61 -19.07 -23.81
C THR A 267 13.80 -19.41 -24.72
N GLY A 268 14.58 -20.42 -24.33
CA GLY A 268 15.81 -20.85 -25.01
C GLY A 268 17.08 -20.17 -24.47
N GLU A 269 18.25 -20.67 -24.89
CA GLU A 269 19.52 -19.99 -24.63
C GLU A 269 19.64 -18.75 -25.51
N PHE A 270 20.05 -17.63 -24.92
CA PHE A 270 20.21 -16.37 -25.63
C PHE A 270 21.42 -15.58 -25.15
N ASP A 271 22.00 -14.82 -26.06
CA ASP A 271 23.00 -13.81 -25.73
C ASP A 271 22.29 -12.55 -25.22
N ALA A 272 22.69 -12.06 -24.04
CA ALA A 272 22.03 -10.94 -23.39
C ALA A 272 22.23 -9.60 -24.12
N ALA A 273 23.36 -9.40 -24.80
CA ALA A 273 23.63 -8.17 -25.54
C ALA A 273 22.78 -8.12 -26.82
N GLU A 274 22.70 -9.23 -27.53
CA GLU A 274 21.89 -9.37 -28.73
C GLU A 274 20.40 -9.29 -28.41
N ALA A 275 19.92 -9.97 -27.35
CA ALA A 275 18.53 -9.84 -26.90
C ALA A 275 18.17 -8.38 -26.58
N ARG A 276 19.07 -7.63 -25.93
CA ARG A 276 18.87 -6.18 -25.68
C ARG A 276 18.81 -5.35 -26.97
N ARG A 277 19.61 -5.71 -27.97
CA ARG A 277 19.60 -5.06 -29.29
C ARG A 277 18.30 -5.32 -30.04
N LEU A 278 17.84 -6.57 -30.06
CA LEU A 278 16.58 -6.96 -30.70
C LEU A 278 15.36 -6.35 -29.99
N ALA A 279 15.42 -6.20 -28.66
CA ALA A 279 14.38 -5.55 -27.86
C ALA A 279 14.46 -4.01 -27.86
N ALA A 280 15.34 -3.38 -28.66
CA ALA A 280 15.48 -1.92 -28.69
C ALA A 280 14.14 -1.17 -28.93
N PRO A 281 13.27 -1.59 -29.88
CA PRO A 281 11.97 -0.93 -30.08
C PRO A 281 11.08 -0.96 -28.83
N ILE A 282 11.12 -2.06 -28.08
CA ILE A 282 10.35 -2.24 -26.85
C ILE A 282 10.88 -1.30 -25.77
N ARG A 283 12.20 -1.19 -25.65
CA ARG A 283 12.89 -0.31 -24.68
C ARG A 283 12.64 1.17 -24.95
N GLU A 284 12.50 1.56 -26.21
CA GLU A 284 12.16 2.93 -26.59
C GLU A 284 10.69 3.26 -26.25
N ALA A 285 9.80 2.29 -26.45
CA ALA A 285 8.38 2.41 -26.11
C ALA A 285 8.07 2.38 -24.60
N SER A 286 9.02 1.97 -23.75
CA SER A 286 8.83 1.78 -22.31
C SER A 286 9.78 2.65 -21.48
N ILE A 287 9.47 2.91 -20.21
CA ILE A 287 10.44 3.58 -19.30
C ILE A 287 11.48 2.59 -18.77
N TRP A 288 11.16 1.29 -18.80
CA TRP A 288 12.03 0.21 -18.40
C TRP A 288 11.66 -1.07 -19.15
N CYS A 289 12.64 -1.91 -19.46
CA CYS A 289 12.43 -3.23 -20.03
C CYS A 289 13.37 -4.23 -19.36
N GLN A 290 12.82 -5.10 -18.52
CA GLN A 290 13.54 -6.18 -17.87
C GLN A 290 13.48 -7.41 -18.76
N ILE A 291 14.63 -7.89 -19.24
CA ILE A 291 14.72 -9.13 -20.03
C ILE A 291 15.12 -10.28 -19.11
N THR A 292 14.30 -11.33 -19.04
CA THR A 292 14.54 -12.51 -18.21
C THR A 292 14.47 -13.79 -19.04
N SER A 293 15.08 -14.87 -18.54
CA SER A 293 14.90 -16.21 -19.11
C SER A 293 13.67 -16.87 -18.49
N ALA A 294 12.76 -17.35 -19.33
CA ALA A 294 11.64 -18.17 -18.90
C ALA A 294 12.16 -19.52 -18.37
N GLY A 295 12.04 -19.76 -17.06
CA GLY A 295 12.39 -21.06 -16.45
C GLY A 295 13.65 -21.10 -15.59
N ARG A 296 14.26 -19.96 -15.24
CA ARG A 296 15.08 -19.88 -14.03
C ARG A 296 14.33 -19.07 -12.97
N PRO A 297 14.17 -19.62 -11.74
CA PRO A 297 13.52 -18.92 -10.65
C PRO A 297 14.23 -17.61 -10.31
#